data_AF-A0A077LKD8-F1
#
_entry.id   AF-A0A077LKD8-F1
#
_cell.length_a   1.000
_cell.length_b   1.000
_cell.length_c   1.000
_cell.angle_alpha   90.00
_cell.angle_beta   90.00
_cell.angle_gamma   90.00
#
_symmetry.space_group_name_H-M   'P 1'
#
loop_
_entity.id
_entity.type
_entity.pdbx_description
1 polymer ?
#
loop_
_entity_poly.entity_id
_entity_poly.type
_entity_poly.pdbx_seq_one_letter_code
_entity_poly.pdbx_strand_id
1 'polypeptide(L)'
;MKPLSWTVLCLVSQLAMARDISDPQRYSCLQGDCRMGQGIVRDNLLGVDLRGRWSNASTVAGEIYTVTLPRVPERQFVQRYGADGLLDSGDSPLSLGVIGQVVPSFSGTYKRIEHPFVRSVVAVIDQGVYDTGTGIQYRGRFQYLPSRGVAAGHWTHGYWVFYGDQVDLEENEREHGLYVSSESAAAMKVTFFKADPGYLAILENKRRRDLEIAGEEFDEQASRKRWLYALSILGEVATTVTRGGLDAAQPGGGSLAGSLPGAGGLKANVGNDIAIELVSSMLSGNTEQLDITRLALQAVGSSVKDKALAGQLNTVIRAVQQAP
;
A
#
# COMPACT_ATOMS: atom_id res chain seq x y z
N MET A 1 -2.27 -8.67 -31.35
CA MET A 1 -2.45 -8.86 -29.90
C MET A 1 -1.46 -7.92 -29.21
N LYS A 2 -1.94 -6.94 -28.43
CA LYS A 2 -1.08 -5.97 -27.72
C LYS A 2 -0.83 -6.49 -26.30
N PRO A 3 0.40 -6.37 -25.75
CA PRO A 3 0.67 -6.78 -24.38
C PRO A 3 0.02 -5.78 -23.42
N LEU A 4 -0.77 -6.29 -22.46
CA LEU A 4 -1.23 -5.50 -21.33
C LEU A 4 -0.03 -5.14 -20.45
N SER A 5 0.26 -3.85 -20.32
CA SER A 5 1.15 -3.30 -19.32
C SER A 5 0.50 -3.44 -17.94
N TRP A 6 0.98 -4.37 -17.13
CA TRP A 6 0.59 -4.49 -15.72
C TRP A 6 1.35 -3.45 -14.91
N THR A 7 0.84 -2.23 -14.86
CA THR A 7 1.28 -1.24 -13.89
C THR A 7 0.70 -1.65 -12.53
N VAL A 8 1.54 -2.25 -11.68
CA VAL A 8 1.21 -2.50 -10.27
C VAL A 8 1.12 -1.14 -9.59
N LEU A 9 -0.08 -0.54 -9.61
CA LEU A 9 -0.40 0.65 -8.85
C LEU A 9 -0.48 0.23 -7.38
N CYS A 10 0.54 0.54 -6.59
CA CYS A 10 0.46 0.47 -5.14
C CYS A 10 -0.54 1.54 -4.65
N LEU A 11 -1.83 1.23 -4.71
CA LEU A 11 -2.88 1.97 -4.02
C LEU A 11 -2.70 1.76 -2.53
N VAL A 12 -1.95 2.67 -1.90
CA VAL A 12 -1.79 2.72 -0.44
C VAL A 12 -3.14 3.14 0.13
N SER A 13 -3.86 2.15 0.62
CA SER A 13 -5.21 2.24 1.17
C SER A 13 -5.21 2.90 2.55
N GLN A 14 -5.12 4.23 2.56
CA GLN A 14 -5.34 4.99 3.78
C GLN A 14 -6.85 5.21 3.95
N LEU A 15 -7.48 4.47 4.86
CA LEU A 15 -8.85 4.72 5.33
C LEU A 15 -8.99 6.04 6.12
N ALA A 16 -7.97 6.89 6.08
CA ALA A 16 -8.10 8.31 6.33
C ALA A 16 -9.06 8.90 5.29
N MET A 17 -10.27 9.26 5.72
CA MET A 17 -11.17 10.06 4.90
C MET A 17 -10.43 11.35 4.51
N ALA A 18 -10.29 11.60 3.21
CA ALA A 18 -9.87 12.87 2.62
C ALA A 18 -8.50 13.44 3.04
N ARG A 19 -7.51 12.59 3.41
CA ARG A 19 -6.14 13.05 3.66
C ARG A 19 -5.52 13.76 2.45
N ASP A 20 -5.76 13.22 1.27
CA ASP A 20 -5.40 13.80 -0.02
C ASP A 20 -6.52 13.47 -1.02
N ILE A 21 -7.24 14.49 -1.47
CA ILE A 21 -8.35 14.36 -2.42
C ILE A 21 -7.90 14.51 -3.89
N SER A 22 -6.59 14.49 -4.15
CA SER A 22 -6.04 14.62 -5.50
C SER A 22 -6.25 13.38 -6.36
N ASP A 23 -6.50 12.21 -5.75
CA ASP A 23 -6.83 10.96 -6.45
C ASP A 23 -8.23 11.03 -7.07
N PRO A 24 -8.36 11.18 -8.40
CA PRO A 24 -9.65 11.32 -9.06
C PRO A 24 -10.45 10.01 -9.12
N GLN A 25 -9.81 8.85 -8.88
CA GLN A 25 -10.53 7.58 -8.79
C GLN A 25 -11.30 7.51 -7.47
N ARG A 26 -10.69 8.01 -6.40
CA ARG A 26 -11.27 7.98 -5.05
C ARG A 26 -12.14 9.20 -4.74
N TYR A 27 -11.78 10.39 -5.21
CA TYR A 27 -12.45 11.62 -4.84
C TYR A 27 -12.92 12.45 -6.05
N SER A 28 -14.09 13.07 -5.91
CA SER A 28 -14.63 13.98 -6.92
C SER A 28 -15.04 15.31 -6.28
N CYS A 29 -14.54 16.44 -6.80
CA CYS A 29 -15.02 17.75 -6.36
C CYS A 29 -16.42 18.01 -6.96
N LEU A 30 -17.43 18.18 -6.11
CA LEU A 30 -18.82 18.41 -6.53
C LEU A 30 -19.14 19.90 -6.62
N GLN A 31 -18.65 20.70 -5.68
CA GLN A 31 -18.98 22.13 -5.59
C GLN A 31 -17.88 22.91 -4.87
N GLY A 32 -17.67 24.16 -5.29
CA GLY A 32 -16.73 25.09 -4.63
C GLY A 32 -15.26 24.86 -5.02
N ASP A 33 -14.34 25.33 -4.18
CA ASP A 33 -12.90 25.11 -4.34
C ASP A 33 -12.43 24.01 -3.40
N CYS A 34 -12.39 22.78 -3.91
CA CYS A 34 -11.94 21.62 -3.14
C CYS A 34 -10.41 21.54 -2.98
N ARG A 35 -9.62 22.39 -3.66
CA ARG A 35 -8.15 22.37 -3.54
C ARG A 35 -7.66 23.42 -2.56
N MET A 36 -8.22 24.62 -2.59
CA MET A 36 -7.70 25.79 -1.88
C MET A 36 -8.81 26.69 -1.31
N GLY A 37 -9.95 26.12 -0.90
CA GLY A 37 -11.05 26.91 -0.36
C GLY A 37 -12.14 26.09 0.29
N GLN A 38 -13.37 26.61 0.28
CA GLN A 38 -14.53 25.87 0.79
C GLN A 38 -15.18 25.08 -0.35
N GLY A 39 -15.45 23.80 -0.11
CA GLY A 39 -15.99 22.91 -1.14
C GLY A 39 -16.62 21.64 -0.60
N ILE A 40 -17.30 20.93 -1.49
CA ILE A 40 -17.94 19.63 -1.26
C ILE A 40 -17.21 18.60 -2.11
N VAL A 41 -16.67 17.58 -1.45
CA VAL A 41 -15.94 16.46 -2.07
C VAL A 41 -16.73 15.18 -1.87
N ARG A 42 -16.91 14.40 -2.91
CA ARG A 42 -17.41 13.03 -2.81
C ARG A 42 -16.27 12.06 -2.62
N ASP A 43 -16.33 11.25 -1.58
CA ASP A 43 -15.56 10.00 -1.50
C ASP A 43 -16.33 8.92 -2.28
N ASN A 44 -15.84 8.58 -3.48
CA ASN A 44 -16.46 7.62 -4.38
C ASN A 44 -16.45 6.20 -3.81
N LEU A 45 -15.50 5.88 -2.93
CA LEU A 45 -15.34 4.57 -2.33
C LEU A 45 -16.37 4.36 -1.20
N LEU A 46 -16.50 5.35 -0.33
CA LEU A 46 -17.42 5.31 0.81
C LEU A 46 -18.83 5.78 0.44
N GLY A 47 -18.98 6.49 -0.67
CA GLY A 47 -20.26 7.04 -1.12
C GLY A 47 -20.78 8.15 -0.22
N VAL A 48 -19.89 8.97 0.36
CA VAL A 48 -20.24 10.09 1.26
C VAL A 48 -19.77 11.42 0.67
N ASP A 49 -20.48 12.49 1.02
CA ASP A 49 -20.11 13.86 0.69
C ASP A 49 -19.50 14.54 1.90
N LEU A 50 -18.29 15.07 1.76
CA LEU A 50 -17.57 15.83 2.77
C LEU A 50 -17.61 17.31 2.40
N ARG A 51 -18.25 18.11 3.24
CA ARG A 51 -18.30 19.56 3.13
C ARG A 51 -17.40 20.19 4.17
N GLY A 52 -16.47 21.03 3.73
CA GLY A 52 -15.57 21.76 4.62
C GLY A 52 -14.62 22.70 3.88
N ARG A 53 -13.63 23.21 4.60
CA ARG A 53 -12.52 23.98 4.04
C ARG A 53 -11.42 23.01 3.58
N TRP A 54 -10.66 23.36 2.56
CA TRP A 54 -9.60 22.53 1.99
C TRP A 54 -8.34 23.37 1.83
N SER A 55 -7.19 22.74 2.01
CA SER A 55 -5.89 23.36 1.74
C SER A 55 -4.99 22.35 1.06
N ASN A 56 -4.48 22.70 -0.11
CA ASN A 56 -3.68 21.83 -0.96
C ASN A 56 -4.31 20.43 -1.15
N ALA A 57 -5.59 20.39 -1.50
CA ALA A 57 -6.36 19.14 -1.66
C ALA A 57 -6.37 18.24 -0.42
N SER A 58 -6.20 18.80 0.78
CA SER A 58 -6.19 18.07 2.05
C SER A 58 -7.15 18.71 3.05
N THR A 59 -7.58 17.93 4.05
CA THR A 59 -8.30 18.48 5.19
C THR A 59 -7.42 19.43 6.00
N VAL A 60 -8.05 20.42 6.64
CA VAL A 60 -7.40 21.42 7.49
C VAL A 60 -7.58 20.99 8.94
N ALA A 61 -6.47 20.93 9.67
CA ALA A 61 -6.46 20.47 11.05
C ALA A 61 -7.39 21.32 11.95
N GLY A 62 -8.17 20.66 12.81
CA GLY A 62 -9.09 21.29 13.76
C GLY A 62 -10.41 21.80 13.16
N GLU A 63 -10.50 21.91 11.83
CA GLU A 63 -11.72 22.33 11.14
C GLU A 63 -12.80 21.26 11.22
N ILE A 64 -14.05 21.72 11.15
CA ILE A 64 -15.22 20.86 11.15
C ILE A 64 -15.62 20.54 9.72
N TYR A 65 -15.82 19.26 9.45
CA TYR A 65 -16.39 18.75 8.21
C TYR A 65 -17.76 18.17 8.48
N THR A 66 -18.72 18.54 7.64
CA THR A 66 -20.01 17.88 7.61
C THR A 66 -19.95 16.75 6.61
N VAL A 67 -20.23 15.54 7.06
CA VAL A 67 -20.33 14.35 6.22
C VAL A 67 -21.79 14.00 6.03
N THR A 68 -22.21 13.87 4.78
CA THR A 68 -23.60 13.56 4.40
C THR A 68 -23.63 12.31 3.54
N LEU A 69 -24.63 11.45 3.79
CA LEU A 69 -24.93 10.32 2.93
C LEU A 69 -25.93 10.77 1.85
N PRO A 70 -25.58 10.75 0.55
CA PRO A 70 -26.46 11.28 -0.51
C PRO A 70 -27.84 10.62 -0.58
N ARG A 71 -27.96 9.38 -0.09
CA ARG A 71 -29.23 8.62 -0.06
C ARG A 71 -30.13 8.96 1.14
N VAL A 72 -29.56 9.54 2.20
CA VAL A 72 -30.25 9.95 3.44
C VAL A 72 -29.70 11.31 3.89
N PRO A 73 -29.88 12.38 3.09
CA PRO A 73 -29.22 13.68 3.28
C PRO A 73 -29.58 14.39 4.59
N GLU A 74 -30.69 13.99 5.23
CA GLU A 74 -31.10 14.42 6.55
C GLU A 74 -30.18 13.92 7.67
N ARG A 75 -29.44 12.82 7.45
CA ARG A 75 -28.45 12.32 8.40
C ARG A 75 -27.09 12.94 8.09
N GLN A 76 -26.71 13.91 8.92
CA GLN A 76 -25.43 14.58 8.87
C GLN A 76 -24.55 14.13 10.03
N PHE A 77 -23.27 13.94 9.73
CA PHE A 77 -22.25 13.52 10.67
C PHE A 77 -21.21 14.64 10.75
N VAL A 78 -20.66 14.89 11.94
CA VAL A 78 -19.68 15.96 12.14
C VAL A 78 -18.32 15.34 12.38
N GLN A 79 -17.31 15.69 11.59
CA GLN A 79 -15.96 15.15 11.69
C GLN A 79 -14.93 16.24 11.91
N ARG A 80 -13.87 15.92 12.66
CA ARG A 80 -12.70 16.78 12.89
C ARG A 80 -11.43 16.00 12.57
N TYR A 81 -10.52 16.65 11.86
CA TYR A 81 -9.25 16.05 11.44
C TYR A 81 -8.07 16.67 12.16
N GLY A 82 -7.04 15.86 12.40
CA GLY A 82 -5.78 16.28 12.96
C GLY A 82 -4.81 16.83 11.91
N ALA A 83 -3.63 17.24 12.37
CA ALA A 83 -2.55 17.75 11.50
C ALA A 83 -1.99 16.69 10.53
N ASP A 84 -2.20 15.42 10.83
CA ASP A 84 -1.86 14.28 9.97
C ASP A 84 -2.90 14.01 8.86
N GLY A 85 -4.02 14.76 8.85
CA GLY A 85 -5.16 14.56 7.97
C GLY A 85 -5.98 13.32 8.32
N LEU A 86 -5.75 12.73 9.50
CA LEU A 86 -6.54 11.62 10.04
C LEU A 86 -7.66 12.14 10.95
N LEU A 87 -8.71 11.34 11.15
CA LEU A 87 -9.79 11.70 12.07
C LEU A 87 -9.27 11.78 13.51
N ASP A 88 -9.63 12.85 14.22
CA ASP A 88 -9.40 13.05 15.65
C ASP A 88 -10.65 12.70 16.46
N SER A 89 -11.80 13.21 16.01
CA SER A 89 -13.07 13.06 16.69
C SER A 89 -14.25 13.31 15.75
N GLY A 90 -15.43 12.92 16.20
CA GLY A 90 -16.68 13.16 15.50
C GLY A 90 -17.46 11.88 15.24
N ASP A 91 -18.38 11.99 14.28
CA ASP A 91 -19.29 10.94 13.89
C ASP A 91 -18.86 10.33 12.55
N SER A 92 -18.92 9.01 12.43
CA SER A 92 -18.58 8.31 11.20
C SER A 92 -19.63 7.25 10.88
N PRO A 93 -20.24 7.29 9.67
CA PRO A 93 -21.08 6.20 9.20
C PRO A 93 -20.20 4.99 8.91
N LEU A 94 -20.47 3.87 9.57
CA LEU A 94 -19.70 2.64 9.45
C LEU A 94 -20.36 1.68 8.48
N SER A 95 -20.54 2.11 7.23
CA SER A 95 -21.06 1.20 6.23
C SER A 95 -20.76 1.61 4.80
N LEU A 96 -20.12 0.69 4.07
CA LEU A 96 -19.89 0.81 2.64
C LEU A 96 -21.21 0.61 1.88
N GLY A 97 -21.63 1.60 1.09
CA GLY A 97 -22.57 1.41 -0.02
C GLY A 97 -23.96 0.89 0.33
N VAL A 98 -24.47 1.13 1.56
CA VAL A 98 -25.75 0.54 2.02
C VAL A 98 -26.91 0.87 1.08
N ILE A 99 -27.57 -0.19 0.62
CA ILE A 99 -28.87 -0.17 -0.06
C ILE A 99 -29.95 -0.42 0.99
N GLY A 100 -30.04 0.45 2.00
CA GLY A 100 -30.89 0.24 3.16
C GLY A 100 -30.89 1.43 4.12
N GLN A 101 -31.93 1.55 4.95
CA GLN A 101 -32.15 2.70 5.85
C GLN A 101 -31.32 2.63 7.15
N VAL A 102 -30.90 1.43 7.55
CA VAL A 102 -30.15 1.23 8.80
C VAL A 102 -28.66 1.41 8.53
N VAL A 103 -28.14 2.56 8.95
CA VAL A 103 -26.72 2.90 8.85
C VAL A 103 -26.11 2.88 10.25
N PRO A 104 -25.26 1.89 10.59
CA PRO A 104 -24.50 1.93 11.84
C PRO A 104 -23.56 3.13 11.82
N SER A 105 -23.33 3.71 12.98
CA SER A 105 -22.50 4.90 13.12
C SER A 105 -21.71 4.86 14.41
N PHE A 106 -20.51 5.40 14.37
CA PHE A 106 -19.74 5.69 15.57
C PHE A 106 -19.76 7.19 15.85
N SER A 107 -19.80 7.57 17.13
CA SER A 107 -19.63 8.95 17.61
C SER A 107 -18.62 8.95 18.75
N GLY A 108 -17.51 9.69 18.61
CA GLY A 108 -16.51 9.79 19.67
C GLY A 108 -15.14 10.24 19.19
N THR A 109 -14.11 9.57 19.70
CA THR A 109 -12.69 9.92 19.49
C THR A 109 -11.94 8.80 18.78
N TYR A 110 -10.87 9.19 18.11
CA TYR A 110 -9.99 8.30 17.35
C TYR A 110 -8.56 8.40 17.87
N LYS A 111 -7.86 7.26 17.89
CA LYS A 111 -6.43 7.17 18.19
C LYS A 111 -5.65 6.70 16.97
N ARG A 112 -4.34 6.97 17.00
CA ARG A 112 -3.41 6.52 15.96
C ARG A 112 -2.85 5.18 16.35
N ILE A 113 -2.82 4.27 15.39
CA ILE A 113 -2.08 3.01 15.51
C ILE A 113 -1.24 2.81 14.28
N GLU A 114 -0.10 2.15 14.45
CA GLU A 114 0.64 1.60 13.32
C GLU A 114 -0.02 0.28 12.89
N HIS A 115 -0.45 0.20 11.64
CA HIS A 115 -1.03 -1.02 11.10
C HIS A 115 0.06 -1.86 10.41
N PRO A 116 0.52 -2.96 11.03
CA PRO A 116 1.70 -3.68 10.57
C PRO A 116 1.53 -4.24 9.15
N PHE A 117 0.30 -4.67 8.80
CA PHE A 117 0.03 -5.30 7.50
C PHE A 117 -0.12 -4.33 6.31
N VAL A 118 -0.38 -3.04 6.56
CA VAL A 118 -0.44 -2.02 5.48
C VAL A 118 0.67 -0.97 5.62
N ARG A 119 1.53 -1.11 6.65
CA ARG A 119 2.68 -0.25 6.93
C ARG A 119 2.35 1.24 6.91
N SER A 120 1.20 1.58 7.48
CA SER A 120 0.74 2.96 7.59
C SER A 120 0.12 3.22 8.96
N VAL A 121 0.19 4.48 9.38
CA VAL A 121 -0.54 4.96 10.56
C VAL A 121 -2.00 5.17 10.15
N VAL A 122 -2.91 4.61 10.93
CA VAL A 122 -4.35 4.75 10.71
C VAL A 122 -5.04 5.28 11.95
N ALA A 123 -6.11 6.06 11.74
CA ALA A 123 -7.02 6.44 12.81
C ALA A 123 -8.02 5.31 13.04
N VAL A 124 -8.09 4.86 14.28
CA VAL A 124 -9.05 3.85 14.74
C VAL A 124 -9.88 4.41 15.88
N ILE A 125 -11.10 3.93 15.99
CA ILE A 125 -12.01 4.26 17.08
C ILE A 125 -11.32 3.98 18.43
N ASP A 126 -11.39 4.94 19.36
CA ASP A 126 -10.79 4.84 20.68
C ASP A 126 -11.85 4.81 21.80
N GLN A 127 -12.66 5.86 21.90
CA GLN A 127 -13.69 5.95 22.93
C GLN A 127 -14.91 6.70 22.39
N GLY A 128 -16.10 6.17 22.66
CA GLY A 128 -17.35 6.77 22.21
C GLY A 128 -18.54 5.83 22.27
N VAL A 129 -19.48 6.06 21.36
CA VAL A 129 -20.71 5.27 21.17
C VAL A 129 -20.71 4.70 19.78
N TYR A 130 -20.76 3.38 19.67
CA TYR A 130 -21.05 2.68 18.43
C TYR A 130 -22.52 2.27 18.41
N ASP A 131 -23.30 2.87 17.52
CA ASP A 131 -24.70 2.57 17.28
C ASP A 131 -24.82 1.61 16.10
N THR A 132 -25.42 0.44 16.32
CA THR A 132 -25.61 -0.58 15.27
C THR A 132 -26.66 -0.18 14.25
N GLY A 133 -27.46 0.86 14.53
CA GLY A 133 -28.63 1.28 13.81
C GLY A 133 -29.87 0.43 14.07
N THR A 134 -29.77 -0.60 14.93
CA THR A 134 -30.86 -1.56 15.25
C THR A 134 -31.27 -1.48 16.71
N GLY A 135 -31.18 -0.31 17.33
CA GLY A 135 -31.52 -0.14 18.75
C GLY A 135 -30.43 -0.58 19.73
N ILE A 136 -29.31 -1.18 19.28
CA ILE A 136 -28.20 -1.57 20.16
C ILE A 136 -27.08 -0.53 20.09
N GLN A 137 -26.57 -0.12 21.25
CA GLN A 137 -25.43 0.78 21.37
C GLN A 137 -24.33 0.22 22.25
N TYR A 138 -23.09 0.36 21.82
CA TYR A 138 -21.89 0.03 22.59
C TYR A 138 -21.21 1.32 23.03
N ARG A 139 -21.27 1.63 24.33
CA ARG A 139 -20.78 2.88 24.93
C ARG A 139 -19.56 2.61 25.80
N GLY A 140 -18.38 3.07 25.39
CA GLY A 140 -17.15 2.76 26.11
C GLY A 140 -15.88 2.91 25.27
N ARG A 141 -14.91 2.05 25.56
CA ARG A 141 -13.57 2.06 24.95
C ARG A 141 -13.42 0.93 23.95
N PHE A 142 -12.70 1.21 22.89
CA PHE A 142 -12.44 0.32 21.77
C PHE A 142 -10.94 0.14 21.59
N GLN A 143 -10.54 -1.10 21.34
CA GLN A 143 -9.19 -1.47 21.00
C GLN A 143 -9.21 -2.21 19.67
N TYR A 144 -8.46 -1.70 18.72
CA TYR A 144 -8.29 -2.32 17.43
C TYR A 144 -7.07 -3.26 17.46
N LEU A 145 -7.27 -4.49 17.01
CA LEU A 145 -6.22 -5.46 16.79
C LEU A 145 -6.08 -5.68 15.29
N PRO A 146 -5.08 -5.07 14.63
CA PRO A 146 -4.86 -5.26 13.20
C PRO A 146 -4.75 -6.74 12.84
N SER A 147 -5.28 -7.11 11.70
CA SER A 147 -5.14 -8.43 11.08
C SER A 147 -4.69 -8.28 9.63
N ARG A 148 -4.18 -9.37 9.06
CA ARG A 148 -3.74 -9.40 7.66
C ARG A 148 -4.92 -9.22 6.69
N GLY A 149 -6.13 -9.61 7.10
CA GLY A 149 -7.30 -9.67 6.24
C GLY A 149 -7.23 -10.80 5.21
N VAL A 150 -8.25 -10.88 4.37
CA VAL A 150 -8.32 -11.77 3.20
C VAL A 150 -7.71 -11.16 1.93
N ALA A 151 -7.52 -9.83 1.91
CA ALA A 151 -6.95 -9.10 0.79
C ALA A 151 -5.84 -8.16 1.30
N ALA A 152 -4.62 -8.69 1.36
CA ALA A 152 -3.45 -7.93 1.77
C ALA A 152 -3.33 -6.61 0.97
N GLY A 153 -3.21 -5.48 1.67
CA GLY A 153 -2.81 -4.19 1.10
C GLY A 153 -3.93 -3.23 0.66
N HIS A 154 -5.20 -3.64 0.61
CA HIS A 154 -6.27 -2.76 0.09
C HIS A 154 -7.21 -2.18 1.15
N TRP A 155 -7.30 -2.81 2.32
CA TRP A 155 -8.18 -2.36 3.41
C TRP A 155 -7.53 -2.70 4.74
N THR A 156 -7.70 -1.85 5.74
CA THR A 156 -7.29 -2.20 7.11
C THR A 156 -8.34 -3.11 7.73
N HIS A 157 -7.98 -4.37 7.87
CA HIS A 157 -8.77 -5.38 8.57
C HIS A 157 -8.26 -5.56 10.00
N GLY A 158 -9.18 -5.88 10.90
CA GLY A 158 -8.82 -6.17 12.27
C GLY A 158 -10.01 -6.64 13.09
N TYR A 159 -9.70 -6.95 14.34
CA TYR A 159 -10.69 -7.25 15.37
C TYR A 159 -10.85 -6.04 16.28
N TRP A 160 -12.08 -5.82 16.74
CA TRP A 160 -12.39 -4.82 17.75
C TRP A 160 -12.64 -5.51 19.07
N VAL A 161 -11.92 -5.09 20.10
CA VAL A 161 -12.20 -5.42 21.50
C VAL A 161 -12.85 -4.19 22.12
N PHE A 162 -14.07 -4.35 22.62
CA PHE A 162 -14.84 -3.30 23.26
C PHE A 162 -14.97 -3.58 24.75
N TYR A 163 -14.77 -2.55 25.57
CA TYR A 163 -14.98 -2.59 27.00
C TYR A 163 -15.91 -1.44 27.41
N GLY A 164 -17.06 -1.77 27.99
CA GLY A 164 -18.07 -0.80 28.38
C GLY A 164 -19.46 -1.39 28.48
N ASP A 165 -20.45 -0.55 28.21
CA ASP A 165 -21.87 -0.93 28.28
C ASP A 165 -22.44 -1.23 26.89
N GLN A 166 -23.03 -2.40 26.73
CA GLN A 166 -24.04 -2.65 25.71
C GLN A 166 -25.39 -2.15 26.24
N VAL A 167 -26.06 -1.29 25.47
CA VAL A 167 -27.36 -0.72 25.79
C VAL A 167 -28.35 -1.13 24.72
N ASP A 168 -29.41 -1.82 25.11
CA ASP A 168 -30.57 -2.06 24.28
C ASP A 168 -31.57 -0.92 24.48
N LEU A 169 -31.82 -0.13 23.44
CA LEU A 169 -32.72 1.02 23.50
C LEU A 169 -34.20 0.64 23.42
N GLU A 170 -34.52 -0.55 22.90
CA GLU A 170 -35.90 -1.04 22.78
C GLU A 170 -36.38 -1.61 24.11
N GLU A 171 -35.55 -2.44 24.74
CA GLU A 171 -35.86 -3.08 26.03
C GLU A 171 -35.38 -2.25 27.24
N ASN A 172 -34.62 -1.18 26.99
CA ASN A 172 -33.96 -0.35 28.02
C ASN A 172 -33.07 -1.18 28.96
N GLU A 173 -32.44 -2.22 28.41
CA GLU A 173 -31.49 -3.07 29.12
C GLU A 173 -30.06 -2.56 28.97
N ARG A 174 -29.24 -2.83 29.99
CA ARG A 174 -27.85 -2.43 30.03
C ARG A 174 -26.99 -3.55 30.59
N GLU A 175 -26.04 -4.00 29.77
CA GLU A 175 -25.08 -5.01 30.16
C GLU A 175 -23.66 -4.43 30.09
N HIS A 176 -22.91 -4.52 31.20
CA HIS A 176 -21.51 -4.14 31.24
C HIS A 176 -20.62 -5.34 30.97
N GLY A 177 -19.64 -5.20 30.08
CA GLY A 177 -18.75 -6.31 29.78
C GLY A 177 -17.64 -6.02 28.80
N LEU A 178 -16.90 -7.09 28.52
CA LEU A 178 -15.92 -7.16 27.46
C LEU A 178 -16.58 -7.85 26.26
N TYR A 179 -16.42 -7.27 25.08
CA TYR A 179 -16.96 -7.79 23.83
C TYR A 179 -15.86 -7.82 22.77
N VAL A 180 -16.00 -8.73 21.83
CA VAL A 180 -15.06 -8.91 20.73
C VAL A 180 -15.82 -9.03 19.42
N SER A 181 -15.31 -8.42 18.37
CA SER A 181 -15.91 -8.53 17.04
C SER A 181 -15.38 -9.72 16.26
N SER A 182 -16.11 -10.09 15.20
CA SER A 182 -15.48 -10.79 14.08
C SER A 182 -14.46 -9.88 13.37
N GLU A 183 -13.61 -10.45 12.53
CA GLU A 183 -12.73 -9.65 11.67
C GLU A 183 -13.58 -8.75 10.76
N SER A 184 -13.26 -7.45 10.74
CA SER A 184 -13.95 -6.47 9.89
C SER A 184 -12.98 -5.42 9.36
N ALA A 185 -13.33 -4.80 8.23
CA ALA A 185 -12.62 -3.62 7.76
C ALA A 185 -13.02 -2.40 8.61
N ALA A 186 -12.08 -1.47 8.83
CA ALA A 186 -12.26 -0.35 9.77
C ALA A 186 -13.45 0.59 9.46
N ALA A 187 -13.94 0.64 8.21
CA ALA A 187 -15.08 1.46 7.78
C ALA A 187 -16.38 0.65 7.54
N MET A 188 -16.46 -0.59 8.03
CA MET A 188 -17.62 -1.46 7.85
C MET A 188 -18.35 -1.70 9.16
N LYS A 189 -19.60 -2.20 9.05
CA LYS A 189 -20.39 -2.65 10.19
C LYS A 189 -19.58 -3.64 11.01
N VAL A 190 -19.50 -3.37 12.31
CA VAL A 190 -18.90 -4.24 13.31
C VAL A 190 -20.00 -4.98 14.07
N THR A 191 -19.86 -6.29 14.17
CA THR A 191 -20.73 -7.13 15.00
C THR A 191 -19.93 -7.57 16.21
N PHE A 192 -20.42 -7.28 17.41
CA PHE A 192 -19.78 -7.64 18.67
C PHE A 192 -20.47 -8.85 19.30
N PHE A 193 -19.68 -9.67 19.98
CA PHE A 193 -20.11 -10.81 20.77
C PHE A 193 -19.47 -10.68 22.16
N LYS A 194 -20.13 -11.16 23.21
CA LYS A 194 -19.55 -11.16 24.55
C LYS A 194 -18.25 -11.97 24.54
N ALA A 195 -17.21 -11.42 25.15
CA ALA A 195 -15.88 -12.02 25.14
C ALA A 195 -15.87 -13.32 25.95
N ASP A 196 -15.46 -14.41 25.31
CA ASP A 196 -15.11 -15.66 25.98
C ASP A 196 -13.57 -15.71 26.18
N PRO A 197 -13.05 -16.08 27.37
CA PRO A 197 -11.61 -16.16 27.60
C PRO A 197 -10.87 -17.06 26.61
N GLY A 198 -11.49 -18.16 26.16
CA GLY A 198 -10.92 -19.05 25.15
C GLY A 198 -10.82 -18.37 23.78
N TYR A 199 -11.77 -17.49 23.44
CA TYR A 199 -11.72 -16.75 22.17
C TYR A 199 -10.58 -15.72 22.13
N LEU A 200 -10.30 -15.03 23.24
CA LEU A 200 -9.18 -14.08 23.33
C LEU A 200 -7.83 -14.77 23.10
N ALA A 201 -7.62 -15.95 23.69
CA ALA A 201 -6.40 -16.73 23.47
C ALA A 201 -6.25 -17.18 22.00
N ILE A 202 -7.36 -17.51 21.33
CA ILE A 202 -7.36 -17.83 19.89
C ILE A 202 -6.95 -16.59 19.07
N LEU A 203 -7.47 -15.41 19.39
CA LEU A 203 -7.13 -14.17 18.69
C LEU A 203 -5.67 -13.78 18.87
N GLU A 204 -5.12 -13.89 20.09
CA GLU A 204 -3.70 -13.63 20.33
C GLU A 204 -2.80 -14.58 19.53
N ASN A 205 -3.12 -15.87 19.52
CA ASN A 205 -2.39 -16.86 18.73
C ASN A 205 -2.50 -16.59 17.23
N LYS A 206 -3.69 -16.23 16.73
CA LYS A 206 -3.89 -15.84 15.33
C LYS A 206 -3.09 -14.60 14.97
N ARG A 207 -3.12 -13.57 15.81
CA ARG A 207 -2.35 -12.33 15.61
C ARG A 207 -0.86 -12.60 15.53
N ARG A 208 -0.31 -13.41 16.43
CA ARG A 208 1.12 -13.79 16.41
C ARG A 208 1.48 -14.47 15.09
N ARG A 209 0.68 -15.46 14.67
CA ARG A 209 0.88 -16.15 13.39
C ARG A 209 0.79 -15.21 12.19
N ASP A 210 -0.20 -14.32 12.18
CA ASP A 210 -0.37 -13.36 11.08
C ASP A 210 0.84 -12.41 11.00
N LEU A 211 1.38 -11.95 12.13
CA LEU A 211 2.59 -11.11 12.18
C LEU A 211 3.84 -11.84 11.69
N GLU A 212 4.01 -13.12 12.04
CA GLU A 212 5.12 -13.96 11.55
C GLU A 212 5.07 -14.08 10.01
N ILE A 213 3.91 -14.46 9.47
CA ILE A 213 3.69 -14.59 8.02
C ILE A 213 3.93 -13.25 7.31
N ALA A 214 3.42 -12.14 7.86
CA ALA A 214 3.60 -10.83 7.25
C ALA A 214 5.07 -10.38 7.26
N GLY A 215 5.84 -10.73 8.29
CA GLY A 215 7.29 -10.48 8.32
C GLY A 215 7.99 -11.15 7.14
N GLU A 216 7.72 -12.44 6.92
CA GLU A 216 8.26 -13.21 5.79
C GLU A 216 7.85 -12.62 4.43
N GLU A 217 6.57 -12.28 4.26
CA GLU A 217 6.05 -11.67 3.02
C GLU A 217 6.69 -10.30 2.74
N PHE A 218 6.92 -9.48 3.77
CA PHE A 218 7.54 -8.17 3.61
C PHE A 218 9.03 -8.27 3.25
N ASP A 219 9.74 -9.23 3.82
CA ASP A 219 11.14 -9.49 3.49
C ASP A 219 11.28 -10.00 2.04
N GLU A 220 10.37 -10.87 1.59
CA GLU A 220 10.30 -11.32 0.20
C GLU A 220 9.97 -10.16 -0.76
N GLN A 221 9.02 -9.30 -0.43
CA GLN A 221 8.72 -8.12 -1.25
C GLN A 221 9.87 -7.12 -1.28
N ALA A 222 10.55 -6.91 -0.16
CA ALA A 222 11.69 -6.01 -0.06
C ALA A 222 12.87 -6.56 -0.88
N SER A 223 13.15 -7.85 -0.80
CA SER A 223 14.18 -8.50 -1.63
C SER A 223 13.82 -8.39 -3.11
N ARG A 224 12.57 -8.68 -3.50
CA ARG A 224 12.11 -8.56 -4.88
C ARG A 224 12.20 -7.15 -5.43
N LYS A 225 11.86 -6.12 -4.64
CA LYS A 225 12.02 -4.71 -5.04
C LYS A 225 13.50 -4.34 -5.22
N ARG A 226 14.36 -4.77 -4.30
CA ARG A 226 15.83 -4.59 -4.43
C ARG A 226 16.34 -5.28 -5.70
N TRP A 227 15.85 -6.47 -6.00
CA TRP A 227 16.18 -7.21 -7.22
C TRP A 227 15.72 -6.51 -8.49
N LEU A 228 14.48 -6.04 -8.54
CA LEU A 228 13.98 -5.28 -9.69
C LEU A 228 14.77 -3.98 -9.91
N TYR A 229 15.16 -3.31 -8.82
CA TYR A 229 16.01 -2.11 -8.89
C TYR A 229 17.43 -2.44 -9.38
N ALA A 230 18.02 -3.54 -8.91
CA ALA A 230 19.32 -4.02 -9.40
C ALA A 230 19.26 -4.37 -10.89
N LEU A 231 18.19 -5.05 -11.34
CA LEU A 231 17.97 -5.37 -12.75
C LEU A 231 17.77 -4.11 -13.61
N SER A 232 17.07 -3.07 -13.11
CA SER A 232 16.93 -1.82 -13.86
C SER A 232 18.27 -1.11 -14.04
N ILE A 233 19.14 -1.11 -13.03
CA ILE A 233 20.50 -0.55 -13.15
C ILE A 233 21.32 -1.34 -14.19
N LEU A 234 21.25 -2.67 -14.15
CA LEU A 234 21.94 -3.52 -15.14
C LEU A 234 21.43 -3.29 -16.58
N GLY A 235 20.12 -3.09 -16.76
CA GLY A 235 19.53 -2.73 -18.04
C GLY A 235 19.97 -1.36 -18.56
N GLU A 236 20.09 -0.36 -17.68
CA GLU A 236 20.62 0.97 -18.05
C GLU A 236 22.10 0.92 -18.44
N VAL A 237 22.91 0.08 -17.78
CA VAL A 237 24.32 -0.13 -18.16
C VAL A 237 24.44 -0.85 -19.50
N ALA A 238 23.62 -1.89 -19.74
CA ALA A 238 23.63 -2.60 -21.03
C ALA A 238 23.24 -1.70 -22.22
N THR A 239 22.30 -0.78 -22.01
CA THR A 239 21.86 0.19 -23.04
C THR A 239 22.86 1.34 -23.26
N THR A 240 23.59 1.77 -22.23
CA THR A 240 24.67 2.76 -22.40
C THR A 240 25.90 2.18 -23.09
N VAL A 241 26.23 0.91 -22.85
CA VAL A 241 27.35 0.23 -23.55
C VAL A 241 27.01 -0.02 -25.04
N THR A 242 25.76 -0.29 -25.38
CA THR A 242 25.33 -0.40 -26.80
C THR A 242 25.27 0.95 -27.50
N ARG A 243 24.95 2.05 -26.80
CA ARG A 243 24.92 3.39 -27.40
C ARG A 243 26.30 4.05 -27.50
N GLY A 244 27.17 3.85 -26.50
CA GLY A 244 28.56 4.31 -26.52
C GLY A 244 29.46 3.60 -27.55
N GLY A 245 29.02 2.46 -28.09
CA GLY A 245 29.67 1.76 -29.20
C GLY A 245 29.25 2.22 -30.60
N LEU A 246 28.19 3.04 -30.71
CA LEU A 246 27.62 3.46 -32.00
C LEU A 246 27.96 4.90 -32.41
N ASP A 247 28.48 5.72 -31.49
CA ASP A 247 28.85 7.12 -31.76
C ASP A 247 30.32 7.32 -32.18
N ALA A 248 31.02 6.25 -32.56
CA ALA A 248 32.38 6.30 -33.12
C ALA A 248 32.45 5.92 -34.62
N ALA A 249 31.36 6.07 -35.38
CA ALA A 249 31.36 5.94 -36.83
C ALA A 249 31.05 7.29 -37.50
N GLN A 250 32.09 7.89 -38.08
CA GLN A 250 32.08 9.09 -38.92
C GLN A 250 30.92 9.11 -39.96
N PRO A 251 30.39 10.31 -40.30
CA PRO A 251 29.51 10.47 -41.44
C PRO A 251 30.36 10.53 -42.72
N GLY A 252 30.45 9.41 -43.44
CA GLY A 252 31.04 9.33 -44.77
C GLY A 252 30.13 8.48 -45.67
N GLY A 253 29.57 9.09 -46.70
CA GLY A 253 28.59 8.48 -47.59
C GLY A 253 29.13 7.34 -48.45
N GLY A 254 28.23 6.45 -48.86
CA GLY A 254 28.51 5.42 -49.87
C GLY A 254 27.45 4.30 -49.86
N SER A 255 26.64 4.25 -50.92
CA SER A 255 25.72 3.17 -51.25
C SER A 255 26.48 1.93 -51.74
N LEU A 256 26.06 0.71 -51.37
CA LEU A 256 25.72 -0.40 -52.29
C LEU A 256 25.46 -1.74 -51.56
N ALA A 257 24.66 -2.57 -52.22
CA ALA A 257 24.12 -3.83 -51.78
C ALA A 257 25.14 -4.98 -51.65
N GLY A 258 24.85 -5.90 -50.71
CA GLY A 258 25.01 -7.36 -50.85
C GLY A 258 26.41 -7.98 -50.86
N SER A 259 26.78 -8.67 -49.77
CA SER A 259 27.22 -10.08 -49.70
C SER A 259 28.14 -10.37 -48.48
N LEU A 260 27.82 -11.44 -47.76
CA LEU A 260 28.67 -12.18 -46.80
C LEU A 260 29.77 -12.98 -47.57
N PRO A 261 30.80 -13.60 -46.94
CA PRO A 261 31.06 -13.78 -45.50
C PRO A 261 32.52 -13.52 -45.03
N GLY A 262 32.71 -13.40 -43.72
CA GLY A 262 33.92 -13.95 -43.06
C GLY A 262 34.78 -12.97 -42.25
N ALA A 263 34.98 -13.37 -40.99
CA ALA A 263 36.06 -13.01 -40.08
C ALA A 263 36.13 -11.57 -39.54
N GLY A 264 35.84 -11.45 -38.23
CA GLY A 264 36.29 -10.30 -37.42
C GLY A 264 35.23 -9.71 -36.49
N GLY A 265 34.56 -10.51 -35.67
CA GLY A 265 33.52 -10.01 -34.77
C GLY A 265 33.40 -10.82 -33.49
N LEU A 266 34.42 -10.79 -32.64
CA LEU A 266 34.45 -11.57 -31.38
C LEU A 266 34.67 -10.73 -30.12
N LYS A 267 34.43 -9.41 -30.16
CA LYS A 267 34.62 -8.54 -28.97
C LYS A 267 33.41 -7.73 -28.51
N ALA A 268 32.30 -7.71 -29.25
CA ALA A 268 31.09 -6.98 -28.83
C ALA A 268 29.98 -7.88 -28.24
N ASN A 269 29.92 -9.17 -28.59
CA ASN A 269 28.85 -10.06 -28.12
C ASN A 269 29.13 -10.75 -26.77
N VAL A 270 30.39 -10.86 -26.35
CA VAL A 270 30.75 -11.57 -25.12
C VAL A 270 30.15 -10.90 -23.87
N GLY A 271 30.10 -9.57 -23.83
CA GLY A 271 29.48 -8.85 -22.70
C GLY A 271 27.95 -9.00 -22.64
N ASN A 272 27.30 -9.12 -23.80
CA ASN A 272 25.85 -9.24 -23.89
C ASN A 272 25.40 -10.68 -23.58
N ASP A 273 26.13 -11.68 -24.07
CA ASP A 273 25.86 -13.09 -23.80
C ASP A 273 26.10 -13.42 -22.32
N ILE A 274 27.16 -12.88 -21.69
CA ILE A 274 27.39 -13.04 -20.25
C ILE A 274 26.29 -12.35 -19.43
N ALA A 275 25.84 -11.16 -19.84
CA ALA A 275 24.74 -10.47 -19.13
C ALA A 275 23.41 -11.22 -19.27
N ILE A 276 23.11 -11.78 -20.45
CA ILE A 276 21.90 -12.56 -20.70
C ILE A 276 21.95 -13.91 -19.96
N GLU A 277 23.10 -14.58 -19.94
CA GLU A 277 23.30 -15.86 -19.25
C GLU A 277 23.28 -15.70 -17.72
N LEU A 278 23.85 -14.59 -17.20
CA LEU A 278 23.75 -14.17 -15.80
C LEU A 278 22.29 -13.94 -15.38
N VAL A 279 21.52 -13.21 -16.20
CA VAL A 279 20.10 -12.96 -15.95
C VAL A 279 19.28 -14.26 -16.03
N SER A 280 19.58 -15.13 -17.00
CA SER A 280 18.90 -16.42 -17.18
C SER A 280 19.16 -17.40 -16.02
N SER A 281 20.41 -17.48 -15.57
CA SER A 281 20.82 -18.29 -14.42
C SER A 281 20.19 -17.79 -13.11
N MET A 282 20.16 -16.46 -12.90
CA MET A 282 19.57 -15.86 -11.71
C MET A 282 18.05 -16.02 -11.63
N LEU A 283 17.35 -16.00 -12.78
CA LEU A 283 15.91 -16.27 -12.84
C LEU A 283 15.54 -17.73 -12.52
N SER A 284 16.49 -18.67 -12.65
CA SER A 284 16.27 -20.09 -12.36
C SER A 284 16.40 -20.46 -10.88
N GLY A 285 16.83 -19.53 -10.02
CA GLY A 285 16.95 -19.74 -8.57
C GLY A 285 18.06 -20.70 -8.14
N ASN A 286 19.00 -21.03 -9.03
CA ASN A 286 20.04 -22.01 -8.75
C ASN A 286 21.28 -21.35 -8.11
N THR A 287 21.46 -21.55 -6.80
CA THR A 287 22.51 -20.91 -5.98
C THR A 287 23.94 -21.32 -6.36
N GLU A 288 24.15 -22.55 -6.89
CA GLU A 288 25.47 -22.98 -7.39
C GLU A 288 25.93 -22.20 -8.62
N GLN A 289 25.01 -21.77 -9.48
CA GLN A 289 25.39 -20.95 -10.64
C GLN A 289 25.73 -19.51 -10.24
N LEU A 290 25.18 -19.00 -9.12
CA LEU A 290 25.48 -17.67 -8.59
C LEU A 290 26.96 -17.54 -8.20
N ASP A 291 27.55 -18.57 -7.58
CA ASP A 291 28.97 -18.60 -7.23
C ASP A 291 29.88 -18.74 -8.46
N ILE A 292 29.50 -19.58 -9.43
CA ILE A 292 30.20 -19.68 -10.72
C ILE A 292 30.20 -18.32 -11.44
N THR A 293 29.07 -17.62 -11.43
CA THR A 293 28.99 -16.33 -12.11
C THR A 293 29.66 -15.20 -11.35
N ARG A 294 29.75 -15.28 -10.01
CA ARG A 294 30.57 -14.40 -9.18
C ARG A 294 32.06 -14.53 -9.52
N LEU A 295 32.53 -15.78 -9.69
CA LEU A 295 33.90 -16.08 -10.13
C LEU A 295 34.16 -15.60 -11.57
N ALA A 296 33.19 -15.78 -12.47
CA ALA A 296 33.28 -15.29 -13.85
C ALA A 296 33.34 -13.76 -13.92
N LEU A 297 32.52 -13.03 -13.14
CA LEU A 297 32.54 -11.56 -13.05
C LEU A 297 33.85 -11.02 -12.47
N GLN A 298 34.42 -11.69 -11.46
CA GLN A 298 35.76 -11.34 -10.94
C GLN A 298 36.86 -11.57 -11.97
N ALA A 299 36.81 -12.69 -12.70
CA ALA A 299 37.75 -12.99 -13.77
C ALA A 299 37.65 -11.97 -14.92
N VAL A 300 36.43 -11.62 -15.34
CA VAL A 300 36.19 -10.60 -16.37
C VAL A 300 36.66 -9.22 -15.90
N GLY A 301 36.32 -8.80 -14.68
CA GLY A 301 36.75 -7.51 -14.11
C GLY A 301 38.28 -7.35 -14.07
N SER A 302 39.01 -8.44 -13.85
CA SER A 302 40.49 -8.45 -13.90
C SER A 302 41.08 -8.35 -15.31
N SER A 303 40.28 -8.68 -16.35
CA SER A 303 40.71 -8.72 -17.76
C SER A 303 40.27 -7.49 -18.57
N VAL A 304 39.39 -6.63 -18.05
CA VAL A 304 38.93 -5.41 -18.74
C VAL A 304 40.01 -4.31 -18.64
N LYS A 305 40.59 -3.93 -19.78
CA LYS A 305 41.60 -2.84 -19.86
C LYS A 305 40.98 -1.43 -19.84
N ASP A 306 39.68 -1.32 -20.09
CA ASP A 306 38.95 -0.07 -20.03
C ASP A 306 38.63 0.30 -18.57
N LYS A 307 39.22 1.39 -18.08
CA LYS A 307 39.06 1.84 -16.69
C LYS A 307 37.62 2.25 -16.34
N ALA A 308 36.86 2.76 -17.30
CA ALA A 308 35.47 3.17 -17.07
C ALA A 308 34.57 1.93 -16.92
N LEU A 309 34.73 0.96 -17.81
CA LEU A 309 34.00 -0.30 -17.75
C LEU A 309 34.40 -1.12 -16.51
N ALA A 310 35.68 -1.14 -16.15
CA ALA A 310 36.16 -1.78 -14.92
C ALA A 310 35.60 -1.12 -13.64
N GLY A 311 35.43 0.22 -13.65
CA GLY A 311 34.81 0.94 -12.54
C GLY A 311 33.33 0.60 -12.36
N GLN A 312 32.59 0.50 -13.46
CA GLN A 312 31.18 0.10 -13.46
C GLN A 312 31.02 -1.37 -13.04
N LEU A 313 31.85 -2.28 -13.55
CA LEU A 313 31.81 -3.70 -13.19
C LEU A 313 32.13 -3.91 -11.70
N ASN A 314 33.11 -3.19 -11.16
CA ASN A 314 33.43 -3.24 -9.72
C ASN A 314 32.31 -2.68 -8.84
N THR A 315 31.52 -1.73 -9.34
CA THR A 315 30.36 -1.20 -8.62
C THR A 315 29.25 -2.25 -8.54
N VAL A 316 29.00 -2.96 -9.65
CA VAL A 316 28.06 -4.09 -9.69
C VAL A 316 28.53 -5.25 -8.79
N ILE A 317 29.82 -5.60 -8.85
CA ILE A 317 30.40 -6.66 -7.99
C ILE A 317 30.22 -6.32 -6.51
N ARG A 318 30.48 -5.07 -6.09
CA ARG A 318 30.25 -4.66 -4.69
C ARG A 318 28.78 -4.70 -4.30
N ALA A 319 27.88 -4.26 -5.19
CA ALA A 319 26.44 -4.30 -4.94
C ALA A 319 25.94 -5.74 -4.74
N VAL A 320 26.45 -6.69 -5.54
CA VAL A 320 26.15 -8.13 -5.39
C VAL A 320 26.82 -8.73 -4.15
N GLN A 321 28.04 -8.32 -3.80
CA GLN A 321 28.74 -8.81 -2.61
C GLN A 321 28.16 -8.32 -1.27
N GLN A 322 27.39 -7.23 -1.30
CA GLN A 322 26.73 -6.66 -0.12
C GLN A 322 25.26 -7.08 0.00
N ALA A 323 24.73 -7.85 -0.96
CA ALA A 323 23.42 -8.47 -0.85
C ALA A 323 23.51 -9.72 0.07
N PRO A 324 22.68 -9.83 1.12
CA PRO A 324 22.66 -10.99 2.02
C PRO A 324 22.11 -12.25 1.34
#